data_AF-A0A7Z0QDE9-F1
#
_entry.id   AF-A0A7Z0QDE9-F1
#
_cell.length_a   1.000
_cell.length_b   1.000
_cell.length_c   1.000
_cell.angle_alpha   90.00
_cell.angle_beta   90.00
_cell.angle_gamma   90.00
#
_symmetry.space_group_name_H-M   'P 1'
#
loop_
_entity.id
_entity.type
_entity.pdbx_description
1 polymer ?
#
loop_
_entity_poly.entity_id
_entity_poly.type
_entity_poly.pdbx_seq_one_letter_code
_entity_poly.pdbx_strand_id
1 'polypeptide(L)'
;MTELQALGCDLYLHQQVLDTSTPSGRAMFQMCGVFAEFERGMIRERVNAGLARARDRGVRLGRRPIKPSTEERIRDLRAEGMGILKIARTLGVGTSVVQRVLSA
;
A
#
# COMPACT_ATOMS: atom_id res chain seq x y z
N MET A 1 -24.31 1.41 -5.51
CA MET A 1 -25.72 1.60 -5.91
C MET A 1 -25.89 1.50 -7.42
N THR A 2 -25.03 2.15 -8.20
CA THR A 2 -25.06 2.14 -9.67
C THR A 2 -25.10 0.73 -10.26
N GLU A 3 -24.35 -0.21 -9.69
CA GLU A 3 -24.31 -1.61 -10.18
C GLU A 3 -25.61 -2.38 -9.90
N LEU A 4 -26.15 -2.34 -8.68
CA LEU A 4 -27.41 -3.01 -8.32
C LEU A 4 -28.60 -2.41 -9.10
N GLN A 5 -28.64 -1.08 -9.23
CA GLN A 5 -29.66 -0.40 -10.02
C GLN A 5 -29.54 -0.72 -11.52
N ALA A 6 -28.33 -0.83 -12.05
CA ALA A 6 -28.11 -1.23 -13.44
C ALA A 6 -28.60 -2.66 -13.73
N LEU A 7 -28.63 -3.52 -12.70
CA LEU A 7 -29.17 -4.88 -12.77
C LEU A 7 -30.68 -4.94 -12.45
N GLY A 8 -31.32 -3.82 -12.10
CA GLY A 8 -32.74 -3.78 -11.74
C GLY A 8 -33.05 -4.43 -10.38
N CYS A 9 -32.07 -4.54 -9.49
CA CYS A 9 -32.22 -5.14 -8.17
C CYS A 9 -32.27 -4.09 -7.06
N ASP A 10 -33.17 -4.30 -6.09
CA ASP A 10 -33.23 -3.55 -4.85
C ASP A 10 -32.58 -4.31 -3.68
N LEU A 11 -32.09 -3.55 -2.69
CA LEU A 11 -31.54 -4.04 -1.44
C LEU A 11 -32.54 -3.85 -0.31
N TYR A 12 -32.83 -4.93 0.40
CA TYR A 12 -33.59 -4.91 1.65
C TYR A 12 -32.72 -5.41 2.80
N LEU A 13 -32.52 -4.56 3.81
CA LEU A 13 -31.81 -4.88 5.04
C LEU A 13 -32.82 -5.05 6.18
N HIS A 14 -33.02 -6.29 6.61
CA HIS A 14 -34.03 -6.62 7.61
C HIS A 14 -33.78 -5.99 8.99
N GLN A 15 -32.52 -5.99 9.46
CA GLN A 15 -32.19 -5.49 10.80
C GLN A 15 -32.25 -3.95 10.88
N GLN A 16 -31.85 -3.27 9.81
CA GLN A 16 -31.83 -1.80 9.72
C GLN A 16 -33.14 -1.23 9.16
N VAL A 17 -34.09 -2.10 8.78
CA VAL A 17 -35.35 -1.75 8.13
C VAL A 17 -35.10 -0.79 6.95
N LEU A 18 -34.07 -1.08 6.15
CA LEU A 18 -33.68 -0.26 5.01
C LEU A 18 -34.12 -0.95 3.73
N ASP A 19 -35.04 -0.32 3.01
CA ASP A 19 -35.58 -0.81 1.74
C ASP A 19 -35.30 0.18 0.60
N THR A 20 -34.39 -0.17 -0.31
CA THR A 20 -34.04 0.68 -1.45
C THR A 20 -35.08 0.68 -2.57
N SER A 21 -36.13 -0.13 -2.50
CA SER A 21 -37.26 -0.01 -3.42
C SER A 21 -38.03 1.31 -3.17
N THR A 22 -37.95 1.85 -1.95
CA THR A 22 -38.58 3.12 -1.57
C THR A 22 -37.68 4.32 -1.87
N PRO A 23 -38.24 5.50 -2.24
CA PRO A 23 -37.44 6.72 -2.43
C PRO A 23 -36.62 7.10 -1.18
N SER A 24 -37.21 6.95 0.01
CA SER A 24 -36.56 7.26 1.29
C SER A 24 -35.40 6.33 1.59
N GLY A 25 -35.55 5.02 1.36
CA GLY A 25 -34.48 4.05 1.58
C GLY A 25 -33.33 4.20 0.58
N ARG A 26 -33.60 4.60 -0.68
CA ARG A 26 -32.54 4.99 -1.63
C ARG A 26 -31.74 6.18 -1.14
N ALA A 27 -32.42 7.24 -0.69
CA ALA A 27 -31.75 8.44 -0.19
C ALA A 27 -30.88 8.13 1.04
N MET A 28 -31.40 7.34 1.98
CA MET A 28 -30.66 6.90 3.17
C MET A 28 -29.44 6.06 2.80
N PHE A 29 -29.59 5.10 1.87
CA PHE A 29 -28.48 4.28 1.41
C PHE A 29 -27.39 5.10 0.70
N GLN A 30 -27.78 6.08 -0.12
CA GLN A 30 -26.84 7.03 -0.74
C GLN A 30 -26.10 7.85 0.32
N MET A 31 -26.80 8.33 1.34
CA MET A 31 -26.18 9.04 2.47
C MET A 31 -25.17 8.17 3.22
N CYS A 32 -25.46 6.88 3.43
CA CYS A 32 -24.46 5.94 3.97
C CYS A 32 -23.21 5.85 3.09
N GLY A 33 -23.36 5.92 1.76
CA GLY A 33 -22.24 6.01 0.83
C GLY A 33 -21.40 7.27 1.05
N VAL A 34 -22.04 8.44 1.21
CA VAL A 34 -21.37 9.71 1.53
C VAL A 34 -20.59 9.60 2.84
N PHE A 35 -21.19 9.01 3.88
CA PHE A 35 -20.49 8.80 5.15
C PHE A 35 -19.30 7.84 5.01
N ALA A 36 -19.44 6.76 4.25
CA ALA A 36 -18.35 5.83 4.01
C ALA A 36 -17.15 6.51 3.30
N GLU A 37 -17.42 7.41 2.35
CA GLU A 37 -16.38 8.20 1.70
C GLU A 37 -15.74 9.21 2.65
N PHE A 38 -16.55 9.91 3.44
CA PHE A 38 -16.08 10.85 4.45
C PHE A 38 -15.16 10.18 5.48
N GLU A 39 -15.58 9.05 6.06
CA GLU A 39 -14.79 8.28 7.02
C GLU A 39 -13.47 7.80 6.42
N ARG A 40 -13.49 7.32 5.18
CA ARG A 40 -12.27 6.94 4.44
C ARG A 40 -11.34 8.12 4.25
N GLY A 41 -11.87 9.30 3.94
CA GLY A 41 -11.12 10.55 3.86
C GLY A 41 -10.44 10.90 5.18
N MET A 42 -11.20 10.89 6.28
CA MET A 42 -10.71 11.16 7.62
C MET A 42 -9.59 10.20 8.06
N ILE A 43 -9.71 8.90 7.75
CA ILE A 43 -8.66 7.91 8.04
C ILE A 43 -7.38 8.25 7.26
N ARG A 44 -7.50 8.55 5.96
CA ARG A 44 -6.34 8.92 5.13
C ARG A 44 -5.64 10.17 5.65
N GLU A 45 -6.40 11.18 6.04
CA GLU A 45 -5.85 12.42 6.60
C GLU A 45 -5.05 12.15 7.87
N ARG A 46 -5.59 11.36 8.80
CA ARG A 46 -4.89 10.98 10.04
C ARG A 46 -3.63 10.17 9.77
N VAL A 47 -3.67 9.23 8.81
CA VAL A 47 -2.50 8.45 8.41
C VAL A 47 -1.41 9.36 7.85
N ASN A 48 -1.76 10.27 6.94
CA ASN A 48 -0.82 11.21 6.34
C ASN A 48 -0.20 12.12 7.40
N ALA A 49 -1.00 12.65 8.33
CA ALA A 49 -0.49 13.44 9.46
C ALA A 49 0.46 12.62 10.36
N GLY A 50 0.17 11.34 10.58
CA GLY A 50 1.05 10.41 11.29
C GLY A 50 2.37 10.17 10.57
N LEU A 51 2.34 9.95 9.26
CA LEU A 51 3.53 9.77 8.43
C LEU A 51 4.39 11.04 8.38
N ALA A 52 3.77 12.22 8.32
CA ALA A 52 4.48 13.50 8.40
C ALA A 52 5.24 13.62 9.72
N ARG A 53 4.58 13.40 10.87
CA ARG A 53 5.25 13.40 12.18
C ARG A 53 6.39 12.38 12.27
N ALA A 54 6.24 11.21 11.66
CA ALA A 54 7.30 10.20 11.63
C ALA A 54 8.51 10.68 10.82
N ARG A 55 8.28 11.32 9.66
CA ARG A 55 9.34 11.93 8.84
C ARG A 55 10.07 13.03 9.60
N ASP A 56 9.35 13.91 10.30
CA ASP A 56 9.94 15.00 11.09
C ASP A 56 10.82 14.49 12.23
N ARG A 57 10.48 13.32 12.79
CA ARG A 57 11.31 12.61 13.78
C ARG A 57 12.50 11.86 13.17
N GLY A 58 12.72 11.98 11.87
CA GLY A 58 13.79 11.29 11.15
C GLY A 58 13.52 9.80 10.87
N VAL A 59 12.29 9.32 11.08
CA VAL A 59 11.96 7.92 10.78
C VAL A 59 11.94 7.71 9.27
N ARG A 60 12.81 6.84 8.78
CA ARG A 60 12.82 6.44 7.36
C ARG A 60 11.59 5.58 7.05
N LEU A 61 10.70 6.12 6.24
CA LEU A 61 9.53 5.41 5.73
C LEU A 61 9.88 4.59 4.47
N GLY A 62 9.07 3.56 4.19
CA GLY A 62 9.22 2.71 3.01
C GLY A 62 10.23 1.58 3.18
N ARG A 63 10.63 0.97 2.05
CA ARG A 63 11.54 -0.19 2.04
C ARG A 63 12.91 0.20 2.60
N ARG A 64 13.36 -0.53 3.62
CA ARG A 64 14.71 -0.35 4.15
C ARG A 64 15.76 -0.68 3.07
N PRO A 65 16.82 0.13 2.94
CA PRO A 65 17.94 -0.24 2.08
C PRO A 65 18.58 -1.52 2.59
N ILE A 66 19.40 -2.15 1.73
CA ILE A 66 20.21 -3.27 2.19
C ILE A 66 21.25 -2.76 3.20
N LYS A 67 21.76 -3.66 4.04
CA LYS A 67 22.74 -3.27 5.05
C LYS A 67 24.02 -2.78 4.36
N PRO A 68 24.66 -1.71 4.85
CA PRO A 68 25.94 -1.23 4.29
C PRO A 68 27.00 -2.33 4.19
N SER A 69 27.09 -3.19 5.21
CA SER A 69 27.99 -4.35 5.21
C SER A 69 27.73 -5.35 4.09
N THR A 70 26.49 -5.44 3.59
CA THR A 70 26.16 -6.27 2.43
C THR A 70 26.57 -5.59 1.13
N GLU A 71 26.49 -4.26 1.06
CA GLU A 71 26.98 -3.49 -0.10
C GLU A 71 28.50 -3.58 -0.24
N GLU A 72 29.23 -3.42 0.87
CA GLU A 72 30.68 -3.61 0.92
C GLU A 72 31.06 -5.00 0.43
N ARG A 73 30.44 -6.05 0.99
CA ARG A 73 30.71 -7.43 0.60
C ARG A 73 30.37 -7.74 -0.86
N ILE A 74 29.40 -7.02 -1.46
CA ILE A 74 29.13 -7.10 -2.91
C ILE A 74 30.30 -6.53 -3.72
N ARG A 75 30.84 -5.37 -3.30
CA ARG A 75 31.97 -4.72 -3.98
C ARG A 75 33.24 -5.56 -3.86
N ASP A 76 33.51 -6.11 -2.69
CA ASP A 76 34.69 -6.96 -2.44
C ASP A 76 34.67 -8.22 -3.30
N LEU A 77 33.56 -8.98 -3.27
CA LEU A 77 33.41 -10.17 -4.11
C LEU A 77 33.46 -9.84 -5.60
N ARG A 78 33.05 -8.63 -5.99
CA ARG A 78 33.17 -8.19 -7.38
C ARG A 78 34.63 -7.88 -7.73
N ALA A 79 35.40 -7.27 -6.84
CA ALA A 79 36.83 -7.04 -7.00
C ALA A 79 37.63 -8.34 -7.10
N GLU A 80 37.19 -9.39 -6.39
CA GLU A 80 37.71 -10.77 -6.51
C GLU A 80 37.34 -11.45 -7.86
N GLY A 81 36.63 -10.77 -8.76
CA GLY A 81 36.26 -11.28 -10.07
C GLY A 81 34.99 -12.13 -10.10
N MET A 82 34.24 -12.20 -9.00
CA MET A 82 33.01 -12.99 -8.95
C MET A 82 31.92 -12.39 -9.87
N GLY A 83 31.22 -13.28 -10.60
CA GLY A 83 30.09 -12.89 -11.45
C GLY A 83 28.85 -12.51 -10.64
N ILE A 84 28.05 -11.56 -11.16
CA ILE A 84 26.87 -10.97 -10.51
C ILE A 84 25.89 -12.04 -9.99
N LEU A 85 25.57 -13.06 -10.80
CA LEU A 85 24.66 -14.15 -10.42
C LEU A 85 25.21 -15.01 -9.27
N LYS A 86 26.54 -15.18 -9.21
CA LYS A 86 27.19 -15.95 -8.15
C LYS A 86 27.20 -15.14 -6.85
N ILE A 87 27.51 -13.85 -6.90
CA ILE A 87 27.42 -12.93 -5.75
C ILE A 87 26.02 -12.92 -5.15
N ALA A 88 24.99 -12.77 -5.99
CA ALA A 88 23.59 -12.75 -5.57
C ALA A 88 23.21 -14.02 -4.78
N ARG A 89 23.59 -15.19 -5.30
CA ARG A 89 23.35 -16.48 -4.63
C ARG A 89 24.15 -16.63 -3.34
N THR A 90 25.43 -16.27 -3.36
CA THR A 90 26.32 -16.38 -2.18
C THR A 90 25.86 -15.49 -1.03
N LEU A 91 25.36 -14.29 -1.34
CA LEU A 91 24.92 -13.31 -0.33
C LEU A 91 23.42 -13.38 -0.02
N GLY A 92 22.66 -14.24 -0.71
CA GLY A 92 21.21 -14.36 -0.54
C GLY A 92 20.43 -13.10 -0.91
N VAL A 93 20.96 -12.27 -1.83
CA VAL A 93 20.34 -11.02 -2.28
C VAL A 93 19.84 -11.15 -3.72
N GLY A 94 18.81 -10.38 -4.08
CA GLY A 94 18.34 -10.34 -5.47
C GLY A 94 19.42 -9.81 -6.43
N THR A 95 19.46 -10.33 -7.66
CA THR A 95 20.42 -9.91 -8.69
C THR A 95 20.34 -8.41 -8.99
N SER A 96 19.14 -7.83 -8.95
CA SER A 96 18.91 -6.39 -9.11
C SER A 96 19.55 -5.55 -7.99
N VAL A 97 19.67 -6.10 -6.78
CA VAL A 97 20.38 -5.43 -5.68
C VAL A 97 21.86 -5.36 -5.98
N VAL A 98 22.47 -6.48 -6.43
CA VAL A 98 23.88 -6.54 -6.80
C VAL A 98 24.18 -5.57 -7.94
N GLN A 99 23.36 -5.58 -8.99
CA GLN A 99 23.52 -4.66 -10.12
C GLN A 99 23.43 -3.19 -9.67
N ARG A 100 22.41 -2.85 -8.86
CA ARG A 100 22.22 -1.49 -8.35
C ARG A 100 23.41 -1.00 -7.49
N VAL A 101 24.01 -1.89 -6.69
CA VAL A 101 25.17 -1.54 -5.86
C VAL A 101 26.42 -1.32 -6.71
N LEU A 102 26.57 -2.05 -7.81
CA LEU A 102 27.71 -1.94 -8.72
C LEU A 102 27.55 -0.82 -9.75
N SER A 103 26.32 -0.35 -9.99
CA SER A 103 26.02 0.78 -10.89
C SER A 103 25.94 2.13 -10.17
N ALA A 104 25.99 2.12 -8.84
CA ALA A 104 25.99 3.30 -7.98
C ALA A 104 27.43 3.73 -7.69
#